data_AF-A0A2K8VBD7-F1
#
_entry.id   AF-A0A2K8VBD7-F1
#
_cell.length_a   1.000
_cell.length_b   1.000
_cell.length_c   1.000
_cell.angle_alpha   90.00
_cell.angle_beta   90.00
_cell.angle_gamma   90.00
#
_symmetry.space_group_name_H-M   'P 1'
#
loop_
_entity.id
_entity.type
_entity.pdbx_description
1 polymer ?
#
loop_
_entity_poly.entity_id
_entity_poly.type
_entity_poly.pdbx_seq_one_letter_code
_entity_poly.pdbx_strand_id
1 'polypeptide(L)'
;MINEFKKGLRFEKYTPEDVSPFEKLFDIFKEIITYTSGDFDEAFDWLKQLDREYGLTTPEYTLDDFLEDLKKKGYIREEIDPADANGSGDGNIKITAKTEQAIRQNALDQIFGKLKKSRLGNHKTKVIGQGDEHTGEYRNFHFGDALDRISMTESIKNAQINNGLQDFSLTEHDLVVEETNFKAQMSTVLMIDISHSMILYGEDRITPAKKVAMALIELIKTRYPKDTIDIIVFGNDAWPISVKELPYLKVGPYHTNTVAGLQLAMDILRRKRNTNKQIFMITDGKPSCLRLADGTYYKNSNGLDSYIVEKCYNMASQARKLHIPITTFMIAQDPYLMQFIRQFTQANQGKAFYTGLKGLGEMIFEDYEQNRKKRIRGK
;
A
#
# COMPACT_ATOMS: atom_id res chain seq x y z
N MET A 1 24.64 55.34 -9.27
CA MET A 1 24.75 54.36 -8.15
C MET A 1 23.53 53.46 -8.23
N ILE A 2 23.71 52.24 -8.74
CA ILE A 2 22.64 51.23 -8.84
C ILE A 2 22.74 50.39 -7.57
N ASN A 3 21.68 50.40 -6.75
CA ASN A 3 21.63 49.69 -5.48
C ASN A 3 21.23 48.23 -5.75
N GLU A 4 22.18 47.30 -5.64
CA GLU A 4 21.91 45.87 -5.72
C GLU A 4 21.12 45.41 -4.48
N PHE A 5 19.85 45.07 -4.67
CA PHE A 5 19.08 44.34 -3.66
C PHE A 5 19.61 42.91 -3.56
N LYS A 6 20.45 42.66 -2.55
CA LYS A 6 20.80 41.29 -2.13
C LYS A 6 19.52 40.56 -1.68
N LYS A 7 19.06 39.59 -2.49
CA LYS A 7 18.00 38.65 -2.09
C LYS A 7 18.54 37.74 -0.98
N GLY A 8 18.23 38.08 0.27
CA GLY A 8 18.44 37.19 1.43
C GLY A 8 17.26 36.24 1.61
N LEU A 9 17.53 35.02 2.08
CA LEU A 9 16.49 34.09 2.54
C LEU A 9 15.89 34.64 3.85
N ARG A 10 14.58 34.90 3.84
CA ARG A 10 13.84 35.36 5.02
C ARG A 10 13.26 34.14 5.72
N PHE A 11 13.75 33.84 6.93
CA PHE A 11 13.20 32.80 7.78
C PHE A 11 12.10 33.43 8.64
N GLU A 12 10.84 33.15 8.29
CA GLU A 12 9.69 33.51 9.12
C GLU A 12 9.27 32.29 9.95
N LYS A 13 8.74 32.52 11.16
CA LYS A 13 8.13 31.43 11.95
C LYS A 13 6.98 30.86 11.14
N TYR A 14 6.94 29.54 11.00
CA TYR A 14 5.86 28.85 10.32
C TYR A 14 4.52 29.23 10.96
N THR A 15 3.69 29.95 10.22
CA THR A 15 2.27 30.15 10.52
C THR A 15 1.53 28.93 9.99
N PRO A 16 0.92 28.10 10.86
CA PRO A 16 0.07 27.01 10.42
C PRO A 16 -1.04 27.56 9.51
N GLU A 17 -1.41 26.81 8.48
CA GLU A 17 -2.60 27.12 7.67
C GLU A 17 -3.83 27.16 8.60
N ASP A 18 -4.82 28.00 8.30
CA ASP A 18 -6.09 28.09 9.03
C ASP A 18 -6.91 26.80 8.80
N VAL A 19 -6.53 25.75 9.52
CA VAL A 19 -7.23 24.47 9.51
C VAL A 19 -8.44 24.57 10.42
N SER A 20 -9.63 24.24 9.90
CA SER A 20 -10.87 24.27 10.67
C SER A 20 -10.77 23.39 11.94
N PRO A 21 -11.47 23.73 13.04
CA PRO A 21 -11.48 22.92 14.27
C PRO A 21 -11.82 21.44 14.01
N PHE A 22 -12.80 21.18 13.15
CA PHE A 22 -13.17 19.83 12.73
C PHE A 22 -11.99 19.06 12.13
N GLU A 23 -11.26 19.65 11.17
CA GLU A 23 -10.17 18.95 10.47
C GLU A 23 -9.01 18.64 11.42
N LYS A 24 -8.71 19.52 12.38
CA LYS A 24 -7.72 19.26 13.43
C LYS A 24 -8.08 18.05 14.29
N LEU A 25 -9.31 18.03 14.81
CA LEU A 25 -9.81 16.92 15.62
C LEU A 25 -9.95 15.64 14.80
N PHE A 26 -10.35 15.75 13.53
CA PHE A 26 -10.48 14.60 12.63
C PHE A 26 -9.13 13.96 12.30
N ASP A 27 -8.07 14.74 12.13
CA ASP A 27 -6.71 14.22 11.95
C ASP A 27 -6.24 13.42 13.16
N ILE A 28 -6.49 13.93 14.37
CA ILE A 28 -6.19 13.21 15.62
C ILE A 28 -7.06 11.96 15.75
N PHE A 29 -8.36 12.07 15.49
CA PHE A 29 -9.29 10.95 15.55
C PHE A 29 -8.88 9.80 14.63
N LYS A 30 -8.43 10.09 13.40
CA LYS A 30 -7.92 9.07 12.46
C LYS A 30 -6.70 8.30 12.99
N GLU A 31 -5.86 8.95 13.79
CA GLU A 31 -4.72 8.31 14.46
C GLU A 31 -5.20 7.37 15.57
N ILE A 32 -6.05 7.87 16.45
CA ILE A 32 -6.54 7.13 17.61
C ILE A 32 -7.37 5.92 17.17
N ILE A 33 -8.30 6.10 16.23
CA ILE A 33 -9.15 5.00 15.75
C ILE A 33 -8.34 3.89 15.07
N THR A 34 -7.18 4.22 14.48
CA THR A 34 -6.26 3.22 13.93
C THR A 34 -5.57 2.44 15.06
N TYR A 35 -5.18 3.14 16.13
CA TYR A 35 -4.55 2.56 17.32
C TYR A 35 -5.51 1.62 18.08
N THR A 36 -6.75 2.06 18.34
CA THR A 36 -7.80 1.26 19.01
C THR A 36 -8.39 0.17 18.11
N SER A 37 -7.85 0.01 16.89
CA SER A 37 -8.29 -1.00 15.92
C SER A 37 -9.78 -0.88 15.59
N GLY A 38 -10.23 0.35 15.34
CA GLY A 38 -11.59 0.67 14.93
C GLY A 38 -12.65 0.66 16.03
N ASP A 39 -12.24 0.52 17.29
CA ASP A 39 -13.12 0.70 18.45
C ASP A 39 -13.40 2.19 18.65
N PHE A 40 -14.64 2.60 18.37
CA PHE A 40 -15.04 4.01 18.40
C PHE A 40 -15.10 4.55 19.81
N ASP A 41 -15.70 3.80 20.73
CA ASP A 41 -15.90 4.24 22.12
C ASP A 41 -14.55 4.41 22.81
N GLU A 42 -13.65 3.43 22.65
CA GLU A 42 -12.28 3.53 23.16
C GLU A 42 -11.56 4.74 22.52
N ALA A 43 -11.69 4.93 21.21
CA ALA A 43 -11.03 6.04 20.52
C ALA A 43 -11.55 7.41 20.99
N PHE A 44 -12.85 7.52 21.21
CA PHE A 44 -13.46 8.77 21.65
C PHE A 44 -13.10 9.08 23.11
N ASP A 45 -12.96 8.07 23.97
CA ASP A 45 -12.47 8.25 25.33
C ASP A 45 -11.00 8.68 25.39
N TRP A 46 -10.14 8.13 24.53
CA TRP A 46 -8.77 8.65 24.35
C TRP A 46 -8.78 10.10 23.86
N LEU A 47 -9.66 10.45 22.91
CA LEU A 47 -9.78 11.82 22.41
C LEU A 47 -10.21 12.80 23.53
N LYS A 48 -11.15 12.40 24.40
CA LYS A 48 -11.54 13.18 25.59
C LYS A 48 -10.37 13.40 26.55
N GLN A 49 -9.55 12.38 26.78
CA GLN A 49 -8.36 12.50 27.64
C GLN A 49 -7.35 13.49 27.05
N LEU A 50 -7.08 13.40 25.74
CA LEU A 50 -6.20 14.33 25.05
C LEU A 50 -6.73 15.76 25.04
N ASP A 51 -8.04 15.95 24.87
CA ASP A 51 -8.65 17.27 24.95
C ASP A 51 -8.49 17.90 26.33
N ARG A 52 -8.64 17.12 27.41
CA ARG A 52 -8.40 17.60 28.79
C ARG A 52 -6.95 18.01 29.05
N GLU A 53 -5.99 17.32 28.44
CA GLU A 53 -4.57 17.59 28.65
C GLU A 53 -4.04 18.73 27.76
N TYR A 54 -4.48 18.79 26.50
CA TYR A 54 -3.92 19.68 25.48
C TYR A 54 -4.86 20.83 25.06
N GLY A 55 -6.12 20.83 25.50
CA GLY A 55 -7.11 21.84 25.10
C GLY A 55 -7.32 21.87 23.59
N LEU A 56 -7.74 20.75 23.01
CA LEU A 56 -7.88 20.60 21.55
C LEU A 56 -9.12 21.34 21.02
N THR A 57 -10.14 21.48 21.85
CA THR A 57 -11.40 22.17 21.59
C THR A 57 -11.34 23.66 21.96
N THR A 58 -12.30 24.42 21.47
CA THR A 58 -12.51 25.83 21.87
C THR A 58 -13.91 25.99 22.47
N PRO A 59 -14.21 27.08 23.19
CA PRO A 59 -15.57 27.33 23.68
C PRO A 59 -16.63 27.36 22.58
N GLU A 60 -16.23 27.65 21.34
CA GLU A 60 -17.09 27.68 20.15
C GLU A 60 -17.19 26.33 19.42
N TYR A 61 -16.33 25.36 19.74
CA TYR A 61 -16.33 24.04 19.09
C TYR A 61 -15.84 22.95 20.04
N THR A 62 -16.79 22.20 20.57
CA THR A 62 -16.60 21.15 21.58
C THR A 62 -16.47 19.74 20.96
N LEU A 63 -16.17 18.74 21.78
CA LEU A 63 -16.16 17.33 21.33
C LEU A 63 -17.56 16.84 20.93
N ASP A 64 -18.62 17.41 21.51
CA ASP A 64 -19.99 17.06 21.14
C ASP A 64 -20.32 17.62 19.74
N ASP A 65 -19.90 18.85 19.44
CA ASP A 65 -20.00 19.43 18.08
C ASP A 65 -19.22 18.59 17.06
N PHE A 66 -18.03 18.10 17.45
CA PHE A 66 -17.25 17.19 16.63
C PHE A 66 -17.99 15.86 16.36
N LEU A 67 -18.60 15.28 17.39
CA LEU A 67 -19.40 14.06 17.26
C LEU A 67 -20.60 14.25 16.33
N GLU A 68 -21.32 15.36 16.46
CA GLU A 68 -22.43 15.72 15.57
C GLU A 68 -21.96 15.91 14.13
N ASP A 69 -20.82 16.58 13.92
CA ASP A 69 -20.23 16.75 12.60
C ASP A 69 -19.79 15.42 11.99
N LEU A 70 -19.25 14.48 12.78
CA LEU A 70 -18.93 13.13 12.31
C LEU A 70 -20.20 12.40 11.83
N LYS A 71 -21.32 12.51 12.55
CA LYS A 71 -22.62 11.95 12.14
C LYS A 71 -23.14 12.61 10.86
N LYS A 72 -23.20 13.95 10.84
CA LYS A 72 -23.72 14.76 9.73
C LYS A 72 -22.92 14.56 8.45
N LYS A 73 -21.59 14.47 8.55
CA LYS A 73 -20.71 14.19 7.41
C LYS A 73 -20.69 12.71 7.04
N GLY A 74 -21.37 11.84 7.78
CA GLY A 74 -21.53 10.42 7.48
C GLY A 74 -20.27 9.58 7.73
N TYR A 75 -19.42 10.01 8.67
CA TYR A 75 -18.24 9.25 9.12
C TYR A 75 -18.61 8.17 10.13
N ILE A 76 -19.65 8.39 10.94
CA ILE A 76 -20.17 7.41 11.89
C ILE A 76 -21.67 7.19 11.69
N ARG A 77 -22.17 6.05 12.17
CA ARG A 77 -23.59 5.71 12.20
C ARG A 77 -23.91 5.05 13.53
N GLU A 78 -25.08 5.35 14.07
CA GLU A 78 -25.65 4.62 15.20
C GLU A 78 -26.28 3.33 14.67
N GLU A 79 -25.87 2.19 15.23
CA GLU A 79 -26.64 0.96 15.08
C GLU A 79 -27.60 0.83 16.28
N ILE A 80 -28.88 0.60 15.98
CA ILE A 80 -29.87 0.24 16.98
C ILE A 80 -29.87 -1.28 17.04
N ASP A 81 -29.34 -1.84 18.13
CA ASP A 81 -29.36 -3.28 18.34
C ASP A 81 -30.81 -3.72 18.69
N PRO A 82 -31.45 -4.64 17.92
CA PRO A 82 -32.82 -5.06 18.21
C PRO A 82 -32.99 -5.78 19.56
N ALA A 83 -31.89 -6.19 20.20
CA ALA A 83 -31.88 -6.83 21.51
C ALA A 83 -31.97 -5.84 22.69
N ASP A 84 -31.65 -4.55 22.46
CA ASP A 84 -31.71 -3.48 23.46
C ASP A 84 -33.04 -2.70 23.41
N ALA A 85 -34.15 -3.44 23.28
CA ALA A 85 -35.51 -2.90 23.33
C ALA A 85 -35.92 -2.33 24.71
N ASN A 86 -35.00 -2.31 25.68
CA ASN A 86 -35.18 -1.72 27.01
C ASN A 86 -34.32 -0.45 27.18
N GLY A 87 -34.58 0.57 26.37
CA GLY A 87 -34.58 1.98 26.78
C GLY A 87 -33.33 2.57 27.45
N SER A 88 -32.17 1.93 27.37
CA SER A 88 -30.90 2.45 27.87
C SER A 88 -30.11 2.94 26.66
N GLY A 89 -30.55 4.09 26.12
CA GLY A 89 -30.05 4.63 24.86
C GLY A 89 -28.60 5.10 24.97
N ASP A 90 -27.69 4.25 24.51
CA ASP A 90 -26.53 4.69 23.73
C ASP A 90 -26.37 3.68 22.59
N GLY A 91 -26.89 4.04 21.42
CA GLY A 91 -26.81 3.17 20.25
C GLY A 91 -25.34 2.97 19.89
N ASN A 92 -24.93 1.72 19.69
CA ASN A 92 -23.53 1.39 19.46
C ASN A 92 -23.04 2.11 18.19
N ILE A 93 -22.14 3.09 18.36
CA ILE A 93 -21.66 3.94 17.26
C ILE A 93 -20.61 3.18 16.47
N LYS A 94 -20.88 2.93 15.19
CA LYS A 94 -19.93 2.30 14.28
C LYS A 94 -19.35 3.28 13.27
N ILE A 95 -18.06 3.09 12.97
CA ILE A 95 -17.41 3.82 11.88
C ILE A 95 -17.91 3.31 10.52
N THR A 96 -18.01 4.22 9.57
CA THR A 96 -18.49 3.91 8.21
C THR A 96 -17.34 3.58 7.26
N ALA A 97 -17.68 3.02 6.09
CA ALA A 97 -16.74 2.85 4.98
C ALA A 97 -16.07 4.18 4.54
N LYS A 98 -16.74 5.33 4.77
CA LYS A 98 -16.17 6.66 4.50
C LYS A 98 -15.01 6.95 5.46
N THR A 99 -15.16 6.61 6.74
CA THR A 99 -14.08 6.72 7.74
C THR A 99 -12.95 5.77 7.43
N GLU A 100 -13.24 4.52 7.08
CA GLU A 100 -12.22 3.55 6.66
C GLU A 100 -11.39 4.07 5.47
N GLN A 101 -12.05 4.70 4.49
CA GLN A 101 -11.35 5.33 3.36
C GLN A 101 -10.52 6.54 3.79
N ALA A 102 -11.05 7.39 4.67
CA ALA A 102 -10.33 8.55 5.20
C ALA A 102 -9.07 8.14 5.98
N ILE A 103 -9.14 7.07 6.77
CA ILE A 103 -8.00 6.51 7.50
C ILE A 103 -6.92 6.03 6.52
N ARG A 104 -7.29 5.27 5.47
CA ARG A 104 -6.34 4.81 4.45
C ARG A 104 -5.67 5.96 3.68
N GLN A 105 -6.45 6.97 3.32
CA GLN A 105 -5.93 8.16 2.65
C GLN A 105 -4.96 8.93 3.55
N ASN A 106 -5.28 9.08 4.84
CA ASN A 106 -4.38 9.69 5.80
C ASN A 106 -3.07 8.89 5.95
N ALA A 107 -3.14 7.56 6.03
CA ALA A 107 -1.96 6.71 6.03
C ALA A 107 -1.11 6.88 4.76
N LEU A 108 -1.75 6.97 3.58
CA LEU A 108 -1.07 7.27 2.32
C LEU A 108 -0.33 8.62 2.38
N ASP A 109 -0.98 9.67 2.88
CA ASP A 109 -0.37 11.00 2.95
C ASP A 109 0.73 11.09 4.03
N GLN A 110 0.63 10.35 5.13
CA GLN A 110 1.72 10.26 6.11
C GLN A 110 2.96 9.55 5.56
N ILE A 111 2.75 8.40 4.89
CA ILE A 111 3.85 7.56 4.40
C ILE A 111 4.42 8.11 3.09
N PHE A 112 3.57 8.58 2.17
CA PHE A 112 3.95 9.00 0.81
C PHE A 112 3.70 10.50 0.52
N GLY A 113 3.11 11.29 1.42
CA GLY A 113 2.80 12.70 1.14
C GLY A 113 4.03 13.57 0.88
N LYS A 114 5.19 13.22 1.43
CA LYS A 114 6.47 13.90 1.13
C LYS A 114 6.94 13.65 -0.32
N LEU A 115 6.60 12.51 -0.93
CA LEU A 115 6.91 12.23 -2.33
C LEU A 115 6.14 13.13 -3.30
N LYS A 116 4.91 13.56 -2.95
CA LYS A 116 4.11 14.49 -3.78
C LYS A 116 4.86 15.81 -4.04
N LYS A 117 5.71 16.26 -3.11
CA LYS A 117 6.51 17.49 -3.26
C LYS A 117 7.80 17.29 -4.08
N SER A 118 8.26 16.06 -4.31
CA SER A 118 9.59 15.78 -4.87
C SER A 118 9.60 15.38 -6.36
N ARG A 119 8.50 14.86 -6.95
CA ARG A 119 8.48 14.48 -8.37
C ARG A 119 7.12 14.71 -9.05
N LEU A 120 6.88 15.93 -9.51
CA LEU A 120 5.97 16.22 -10.63
C LEU A 120 6.68 15.85 -11.94
N GLY A 121 6.90 14.56 -12.12
CA GLY A 121 7.34 14.01 -13.39
C GLY A 121 6.48 12.79 -13.64
N ASN A 122 5.45 12.94 -14.50
CA ASN A 122 4.84 11.78 -15.15
C ASN A 122 5.98 11.03 -15.83
N HIS A 123 6.45 9.95 -15.20
CA HIS A 123 7.45 9.09 -15.80
C HIS A 123 6.79 8.35 -16.97
N LYS A 124 6.74 9.00 -18.14
CA LYS A 124 6.63 8.29 -19.42
C LYS A 124 7.80 7.31 -19.44
N THR A 125 7.49 6.02 -19.36
CA THR A 125 8.48 4.95 -19.55
C THR A 125 9.03 5.08 -20.97
N LYS A 126 10.32 5.37 -21.11
CA LYS A 126 11.04 5.44 -22.40
C LYS A 126 11.13 4.10 -23.15
N VAL A 127 10.55 3.02 -22.62
CA VAL A 127 10.65 1.69 -23.19
C VAL A 127 9.36 1.40 -23.93
N ILE A 128 9.39 1.69 -25.23
CA ILE A 128 8.41 1.31 -26.22
C ILE A 128 8.60 -0.20 -26.44
N GLY A 129 7.55 -0.99 -26.25
CA GLY A 129 7.59 -2.44 -26.40
C GLY A 129 6.57 -2.93 -27.40
N GLN A 130 6.78 -4.14 -27.93
CA GLN A 130 5.75 -4.85 -28.69
C GLN A 130 4.64 -5.34 -27.75
N GLY A 131 3.68 -4.47 -27.40
CA GLY A 131 2.50 -4.80 -26.58
C GLY A 131 1.20 -4.89 -27.37
N ASP A 132 0.15 -5.39 -26.71
CA ASP A 132 -1.17 -5.73 -27.27
C ASP A 132 -2.28 -4.75 -26.82
N GLU A 133 -1.95 -3.74 -25.99
CA GLU A 133 -2.91 -2.71 -25.55
C GLU A 133 -2.57 -1.35 -26.20
N HIS A 134 -3.49 -0.88 -27.03
CA HIS A 134 -3.52 0.44 -27.66
C HIS A 134 -3.55 1.56 -26.61
N THR A 135 -2.65 2.54 -26.71
CA THR A 135 -2.58 3.67 -25.75
C THR A 135 -3.35 4.90 -26.21
N GLY A 136 -3.80 4.93 -27.47
CA GLY A 136 -4.34 6.12 -28.12
C GLY A 136 -3.30 7.23 -28.34
N GLU A 137 -2.02 7.01 -28.02
CA GLU A 137 -0.93 7.90 -28.43
C GLU A 137 -0.46 7.47 -29.83
N TYR A 138 -0.35 8.42 -30.74
CA TYR A 138 0.06 8.19 -32.13
C TYR A 138 1.46 8.76 -32.37
N ARG A 139 2.26 8.07 -33.18
CA ARG A 139 3.53 8.58 -33.68
C ARG A 139 3.73 8.25 -35.15
N ASN A 140 4.64 8.97 -35.80
CA ASN A 140 5.02 8.68 -37.18
C ASN A 140 5.70 7.30 -37.27
N PHE A 141 5.38 6.59 -38.35
CA PHE A 141 6.00 5.32 -38.71
C PHE A 141 7.51 5.48 -38.90
N HIS A 142 8.27 4.48 -38.45
CA HIS A 142 9.69 4.37 -38.73
C HIS A 142 10.00 2.97 -39.26
N PHE A 143 11.01 2.88 -40.12
CA PHE A 143 11.45 1.61 -40.68
C PHE A 143 11.77 0.59 -39.59
N GLY A 144 11.09 -0.57 -39.62
CA GLY A 144 11.19 -1.63 -38.60
C GLY A 144 9.95 -1.76 -37.70
N ASP A 145 9.01 -0.82 -37.77
CA ASP A 145 7.73 -0.94 -37.09
C ASP A 145 6.85 -2.06 -37.68
N ALA A 146 6.13 -2.76 -36.82
CA ALA A 146 5.28 -3.86 -37.23
C ALA A 146 4.01 -3.33 -37.93
N LEU A 147 3.68 -3.92 -39.10
CA LEU A 147 2.61 -3.42 -39.98
C LEU A 147 1.21 -3.51 -39.36
N ASP A 148 1.01 -4.44 -38.44
CA ASP A 148 -0.23 -4.64 -37.67
C ASP A 148 -0.55 -3.46 -36.72
N ARG A 149 0.40 -2.55 -36.51
CA ARG A 149 0.28 -1.39 -35.60
C ARG A 149 -0.03 -0.08 -36.32
N ILE A 150 -0.11 -0.11 -37.65
CA ILE A 150 -0.40 1.07 -38.45
C ILE A 150 -1.89 1.41 -38.30
N SER A 151 -2.17 2.61 -37.79
CA SER A 151 -3.54 3.15 -37.78
C SER A 151 -3.87 3.64 -39.18
N MET A 152 -4.58 2.82 -39.95
CA MET A 152 -4.99 3.18 -41.31
C MET A 152 -5.85 4.45 -41.33
N THR A 153 -6.71 4.63 -40.33
CA THR A 153 -7.60 5.79 -40.24
C THR A 153 -6.82 7.10 -40.06
N GLU A 154 -5.87 7.15 -39.11
CA GLU A 154 -5.04 8.35 -38.92
C GLU A 154 -4.03 8.53 -40.07
N SER A 155 -3.55 7.44 -40.67
CA SER A 155 -2.65 7.52 -41.83
C SER A 155 -3.34 8.11 -43.06
N ILE A 156 -4.59 7.70 -43.35
CA ILE A 156 -5.40 8.25 -44.45
C ILE A 156 -5.71 9.73 -44.18
N LYS A 157 -6.02 10.09 -42.94
CA LYS A 157 -6.27 11.48 -42.54
C LYS A 157 -5.02 12.35 -42.73
N ASN A 158 -3.84 11.87 -42.33
CA ASN A 158 -2.57 12.57 -42.59
C ASN A 158 -2.29 12.71 -44.08
N ALA A 159 -2.52 11.66 -44.87
CA ALA A 159 -2.36 11.69 -46.32
C ALA A 159 -3.26 12.74 -46.99
N GLN A 160 -4.51 12.87 -46.54
CA GLN A 160 -5.43 13.91 -47.04
C GLN A 160 -4.98 15.32 -46.65
N ILE A 161 -4.42 15.50 -45.45
CA ILE A 161 -3.88 16.79 -45.00
C ILE A 161 -2.65 17.18 -45.84
N ASN A 162 -1.76 16.22 -46.11
CA ASN A 162 -0.47 16.48 -46.77
C ASN A 162 -0.58 16.56 -48.29
N ASN A 163 -1.42 15.72 -48.92
CA ASN A 163 -1.48 15.55 -50.37
C ASN A 163 -2.78 16.08 -51.00
N GLY A 164 -3.76 16.51 -50.19
CA GLY A 164 -5.02 17.08 -50.66
C GLY A 164 -6.08 16.03 -51.08
N LEU A 165 -7.27 16.51 -51.45
CA LEU A 165 -8.44 15.65 -51.72
C LEU A 165 -8.59 15.19 -53.17
N GLN A 166 -7.85 15.79 -54.11
CA GLN A 166 -8.07 15.57 -55.55
C GLN A 166 -7.38 14.31 -56.08
N ASP A 167 -6.19 13.97 -55.56
CA ASP A 167 -5.46 12.75 -55.91
C ASP A 167 -4.95 12.06 -54.64
N PHE A 168 -5.54 10.91 -54.29
CA PHE A 168 -5.14 10.17 -53.10
C PHE A 168 -3.75 9.55 -53.30
N SER A 169 -2.75 10.13 -52.65
CA SER A 169 -1.40 9.62 -52.54
C SER A 169 -1.10 9.33 -51.07
N LEU A 170 -0.64 8.12 -50.76
CA LEU A 170 -0.21 7.71 -49.43
C LEU A 170 1.30 7.43 -49.47
N THR A 171 2.08 8.20 -48.71
CA THR A 171 3.53 8.02 -48.60
C THR A 171 3.92 7.49 -47.22
N GLU A 172 5.16 7.02 -47.06
CA GLU A 172 5.67 6.53 -45.77
C GLU A 172 5.58 7.60 -44.66
N HIS A 173 5.70 8.88 -45.02
CA HIS A 173 5.61 10.01 -44.09
C HIS A 173 4.18 10.25 -43.57
N ASP A 174 3.19 9.69 -44.26
CA ASP A 174 1.79 9.78 -43.88
C ASP A 174 1.38 8.63 -42.94
N LEU A 175 2.20 7.57 -42.83
CA LEU A 175 1.91 6.42 -41.99
C LEU A 175 2.04 6.79 -40.50
N VAL A 176 0.98 6.47 -39.77
CA VAL A 176 0.87 6.68 -38.34
C VAL A 176 0.79 5.33 -37.64
N VAL A 177 1.66 5.13 -36.66
CA VAL A 177 1.67 3.95 -35.81
C VAL A 177 1.02 4.30 -34.49
N GLU A 178 0.10 3.45 -34.04
CA GLU A 178 -0.45 3.55 -32.71
C GLU A 178 0.54 2.97 -31.69
N GLU A 179 0.86 3.74 -30.67
CA GLU A 179 1.74 3.26 -29.61
C GLU A 179 1.01 2.21 -28.76
N THR A 180 1.70 1.11 -28.49
CA THR A 180 1.27 0.12 -27.52
C THR A 180 2.20 0.17 -26.32
N ASN A 181 1.64 0.41 -25.14
CA ASN A 181 2.41 0.29 -23.90
C ASN A 181 2.12 -1.08 -23.32
N PHE A 182 3.17 -1.85 -23.06
CA PHE A 182 3.05 -2.99 -22.16
C PHE A 182 2.85 -2.44 -20.73
N LYS A 183 1.60 -2.11 -20.36
CA LYS A 183 1.25 -1.94 -18.95
C LYS A 183 1.22 -3.32 -18.34
N ALA A 184 2.39 -3.79 -17.92
CA ALA A 184 2.52 -5.07 -17.25
C ALA A 184 1.75 -5.03 -15.93
N GLN A 185 0.49 -5.49 -15.98
CA GLN A 185 -0.39 -5.51 -14.82
C GLN A 185 0.25 -6.39 -13.74
N MET A 186 0.27 -5.91 -12.50
CA MET A 186 0.92 -6.60 -11.39
C MET A 186 -0.09 -7.24 -10.43
N SER A 187 0.21 -8.45 -9.98
CA SER A 187 -0.49 -9.10 -8.87
C SER A 187 0.38 -9.11 -7.63
N THR A 188 -0.14 -8.51 -6.57
CA THR A 188 0.56 -8.33 -5.31
C THR A 188 -0.20 -9.06 -4.21
N VAL A 189 0.50 -9.87 -3.42
CA VAL A 189 -0.03 -10.33 -2.12
C VAL A 189 0.67 -9.55 -1.02
N LEU A 190 -0.12 -8.92 -0.15
CA LEU A 190 0.35 -8.28 1.07
C LEU A 190 0.12 -9.23 2.25
N MET A 191 1.19 -9.62 2.93
CA MET A 191 1.18 -10.50 4.09
C MET A 191 1.47 -9.68 5.35
N ILE A 192 0.62 -9.83 6.37
CA ILE A 192 0.75 -9.10 7.64
C ILE A 192 0.84 -10.10 8.79
N ASP A 193 1.90 -9.98 9.58
CA ASP A 193 2.09 -10.74 10.80
C ASP A 193 1.16 -10.26 11.92
N ILE A 194 0.43 -11.18 12.54
CA ILE A 194 -0.47 -10.93 13.68
C ILE A 194 -0.09 -11.75 14.91
N SER A 195 1.14 -12.26 14.93
CA SER A 195 1.70 -13.00 16.06
C SER A 195 1.93 -12.09 17.27
N HIS A 196 1.93 -12.71 18.46
CA HIS A 196 2.05 -11.99 19.73
C HIS A 196 3.33 -11.14 19.83
N SER A 197 4.38 -11.48 19.07
CA SER A 197 5.63 -10.73 19.04
C SER A 197 5.48 -9.31 18.46
N MET A 198 4.38 -9.03 17.74
CA MET A 198 4.04 -7.70 17.20
C MET A 198 3.60 -6.67 18.26
N ILE A 199 3.33 -7.08 19.51
CA ILE A 199 2.98 -6.19 20.65
C ILE A 199 3.86 -6.45 21.88
N LEU A 200 4.88 -7.28 21.74
CA LEU A 200 5.68 -7.76 22.88
C LEU A 200 6.69 -6.68 23.29
N TYR A 201 7.05 -6.68 24.58
CA TYR A 201 7.97 -5.71 25.20
C TYR A 201 7.46 -4.25 25.21
N GLY A 202 6.14 -4.04 25.10
CA GLY A 202 5.54 -2.71 25.15
C GLY A 202 5.72 -1.89 23.88
N GLU A 203 6.18 -2.51 22.79
CA GLU A 203 6.29 -1.88 21.48
C GLU A 203 5.10 -2.26 20.60
N ASP A 204 4.29 -1.28 20.19
CA ASP A 204 3.23 -1.48 19.21
C ASP A 204 3.81 -1.47 17.78
N ARG A 205 4.03 -2.66 17.22
CA ARG A 205 4.51 -2.86 15.84
C ARG A 205 3.36 -3.10 14.87
N ILE A 206 2.17 -3.48 15.37
CA ILE A 206 1.00 -3.75 14.53
C ILE A 206 0.39 -2.45 13.97
N THR A 207 0.37 -1.36 14.73
CA THR A 207 -0.15 -0.07 14.23
C THR A 207 0.70 0.49 13.09
N PRO A 208 2.04 0.53 13.20
CA PRO A 208 2.92 0.78 12.06
C PRO A 208 2.62 -0.13 10.86
N ALA A 209 2.45 -1.45 11.07
CA ALA A 209 2.15 -2.39 10.01
C ALA A 209 0.82 -2.07 9.29
N LYS A 210 -0.25 -1.79 10.05
CA LYS A 210 -1.56 -1.38 9.53
C LYS A 210 -1.45 -0.13 8.66
N LYS A 211 -0.72 0.89 9.12
CA LYS A 211 -0.50 2.13 8.35
C LYS A 211 0.22 1.88 7.04
N VAL A 212 1.30 1.11 7.06
CA VAL A 212 2.06 0.75 5.85
C VAL A 212 1.19 -0.03 4.87
N ALA A 213 0.44 -1.02 5.37
CA ALA A 213 -0.49 -1.82 4.58
C ALA A 213 -1.57 -0.95 3.92
N MET A 214 -2.23 -0.09 4.70
CA MET A 214 -3.27 0.83 4.23
C MET A 214 -2.73 1.79 3.16
N ALA A 215 -1.56 2.37 3.41
CA ALA A 215 -0.90 3.28 2.48
C ALA A 215 -0.52 2.59 1.16
N LEU A 216 -0.01 1.35 1.23
CA LEU A 216 0.28 0.51 0.06
C LEU A 216 -0.97 0.22 -0.78
N ILE A 217 -2.05 -0.18 -0.12
CA ILE A 217 -3.33 -0.48 -0.78
C ILE A 217 -3.87 0.76 -1.47
N GLU A 218 -3.88 1.90 -0.78
CA GLU A 218 -4.38 3.14 -1.34
C GLU A 218 -3.51 3.61 -2.51
N LEU A 219 -2.18 3.47 -2.41
CA LEU A 219 -1.25 3.80 -3.50
C LEU A 219 -1.54 2.97 -4.75
N ILE A 220 -1.67 1.64 -4.60
CA ILE A 220 -1.91 0.73 -5.71
C ILE A 220 -3.27 1.01 -6.34
N LYS A 221 -4.33 1.14 -5.53
CA LYS A 221 -5.68 1.40 -6.04
C LYS A 221 -5.81 2.75 -6.74
N THR A 222 -5.15 3.79 -6.25
CA THR A 222 -5.26 5.15 -6.81
C THR A 222 -4.36 5.36 -8.02
N ARG A 223 -3.09 4.91 -7.98
CA ARG A 223 -2.12 5.14 -9.07
C ARG A 223 -2.10 4.03 -10.12
N TYR A 224 -2.44 2.81 -9.75
CA TYR A 224 -2.34 1.63 -10.62
C TYR A 224 -3.64 0.82 -10.61
N PRO A 225 -4.77 1.37 -11.08
CA PRO A 225 -6.10 0.74 -10.97
C PRO A 225 -6.24 -0.59 -11.72
N LYS A 226 -5.32 -0.92 -12.64
CA LYS A 226 -5.27 -2.22 -13.34
C LYS A 226 -4.49 -3.30 -12.56
N ASP A 227 -3.77 -2.93 -11.50
CA ASP A 227 -3.03 -3.87 -10.67
C ASP A 227 -3.95 -4.48 -9.60
N THR A 228 -3.60 -5.67 -9.13
CA THR A 228 -4.38 -6.42 -8.13
C THR A 228 -3.60 -6.53 -6.83
N ILE A 229 -4.32 -6.38 -5.72
CA ILE A 229 -3.78 -6.58 -4.37
C ILE A 229 -4.71 -7.51 -3.58
N ASP A 230 -4.15 -8.59 -3.04
CA ASP A 230 -4.81 -9.50 -2.11
C ASP A 230 -4.10 -9.40 -0.75
N ILE A 231 -4.85 -9.42 0.34
CA ILE A 231 -4.31 -9.26 1.69
C ILE A 231 -4.49 -10.58 2.43
N ILE A 232 -3.43 -11.04 3.07
CA ILE A 232 -3.47 -12.17 3.98
C ILE A 232 -2.84 -11.78 5.31
N VAL A 233 -3.31 -12.41 6.37
CA VAL A 233 -2.71 -12.34 7.70
C VAL A 233 -2.17 -13.71 8.06
N PHE A 234 -1.12 -13.74 8.88
CA PHE A 234 -0.56 -15.00 9.35
C PHE A 234 -0.18 -14.95 10.83
N GLY A 235 -0.53 -16.03 11.53
CA GLY A 235 -0.20 -16.33 12.91
C GLY A 235 0.19 -17.81 13.01
N ASN A 236 -0.60 -18.63 13.70
CA ASN A 236 -0.42 -20.09 13.67
C ASN A 236 -0.74 -20.68 12.27
N ASP A 237 -1.75 -20.11 11.61
CA ASP A 237 -2.14 -20.37 10.22
C ASP A 237 -2.20 -19.04 9.45
N ALA A 238 -2.55 -19.11 8.16
CA ALA A 238 -2.76 -17.94 7.32
C ALA A 238 -4.13 -17.96 6.64
N TRP A 239 -4.75 -16.80 6.49
CA TRP A 239 -6.05 -16.64 5.82
C TRP A 239 -6.15 -15.27 5.14
N PRO A 240 -6.98 -15.13 4.08
CA PRO A 240 -7.23 -13.86 3.45
C PRO A 240 -8.13 -12.97 4.30
N ILE A 241 -7.92 -11.65 4.21
CA ILE A 241 -8.81 -10.64 4.79
C ILE A 241 -9.20 -9.61 3.72
N SER A 242 -10.33 -8.94 3.92
CA SER A 242 -10.72 -7.81 3.09
C SER A 242 -10.00 -6.53 3.48
N VAL A 243 -9.99 -5.55 2.57
CA VAL A 243 -9.46 -4.19 2.84
C VAL A 243 -10.19 -3.52 4.00
N LYS A 244 -11.48 -3.84 4.20
CA LYS A 244 -12.30 -3.28 5.28
C LYS A 244 -11.86 -3.79 6.65
N GLU A 245 -11.38 -5.02 6.74
CA GLU A 245 -10.94 -5.61 8.01
C GLU A 245 -9.59 -5.07 8.50
N LEU A 246 -8.80 -4.46 7.61
CA LEU A 246 -7.42 -4.05 7.92
C LEU A 246 -7.29 -3.05 9.09
N PRO A 247 -8.12 -1.99 9.23
CA PRO A 247 -8.04 -1.11 10.39
C PRO A 247 -8.34 -1.83 11.71
N TYR A 248 -9.21 -2.85 11.67
CA TYR A 248 -9.66 -3.62 12.84
C TYR A 248 -8.75 -4.79 13.19
N LEU A 249 -7.62 -4.93 12.50
CA LEU A 249 -6.72 -6.05 12.72
C LEU A 249 -6.11 -5.98 14.12
N LYS A 250 -6.39 -7.01 14.92
CA LYS A 250 -5.87 -7.18 16.27
C LYS A 250 -4.84 -8.31 16.30
N VAL A 251 -3.89 -8.18 17.21
CA VAL A 251 -2.86 -9.20 17.45
C VAL A 251 -3.46 -10.30 18.33
N GLY A 252 -3.21 -11.56 17.98
CA GLY A 252 -3.70 -12.69 18.77
C GLY A 252 -2.59 -13.37 19.56
N PRO A 253 -2.93 -14.35 20.43
CA PRO A 253 -1.96 -15.24 21.09
C PRO A 253 -1.40 -16.28 20.10
N TYR A 254 -0.93 -15.80 18.95
CA TYR A 254 -0.43 -16.61 17.86
C TYR A 254 1.10 -16.61 17.85
N HIS A 255 1.67 -17.70 17.35
CA HIS A 255 3.05 -17.77 16.91
C HIS A 255 3.17 -17.27 15.46
N THR A 256 4.36 -17.39 14.88
CA THR A 256 4.69 -16.83 13.56
C THR A 256 4.95 -17.96 12.57
N ASN A 257 3.93 -18.34 11.80
CA ASN A 257 4.02 -19.35 10.75
C ASN A 257 4.20 -18.72 9.37
N THR A 258 5.41 -18.21 9.11
CA THR A 258 5.77 -17.59 7.83
C THR A 258 5.59 -18.55 6.65
N VAL A 259 5.82 -19.86 6.86
CA VAL A 259 5.66 -20.88 5.82
C VAL A 259 4.22 -20.98 5.35
N ALA A 260 3.25 -21.04 6.27
CA ALA A 260 1.83 -21.06 5.92
C ALA A 260 1.40 -19.79 5.17
N GLY A 261 1.87 -18.63 5.62
CA GLY A 261 1.63 -17.35 4.94
C GLY A 261 2.15 -17.36 3.50
N LEU A 262 3.41 -17.75 3.30
CA LEU A 262 4.02 -17.79 1.96
C LEU A 262 3.34 -18.81 1.04
N GLN A 263 2.94 -19.96 1.58
CA GLN A 263 2.24 -20.97 0.81
C GLN A 263 0.88 -20.46 0.32
N LEU A 264 0.09 -19.84 1.20
CA LEU A 264 -1.18 -19.21 0.83
C LEU A 264 -0.97 -18.08 -0.19
N ALA A 265 0.04 -17.23 0.02
CA ALA A 265 0.36 -16.14 -0.91
C ALA A 265 0.68 -16.67 -2.32
N MET A 266 1.51 -17.70 -2.42
CA MET A 266 1.84 -18.32 -3.69
C MET A 266 0.64 -19.01 -4.34
N ASP A 267 -0.24 -19.64 -3.55
CA ASP A 267 -1.48 -20.24 -4.06
C ASP A 267 -2.48 -19.20 -4.59
N ILE A 268 -2.57 -18.03 -3.96
CA ILE A 268 -3.34 -16.88 -4.48
C ILE A 268 -2.71 -16.39 -5.79
N LEU A 269 -1.41 -16.14 -5.79
CA LEU A 269 -0.69 -15.63 -6.96
C LEU A 269 -0.71 -16.61 -8.14
N ARG A 270 -0.68 -17.93 -7.89
CA ARG A 270 -0.79 -18.96 -8.95
C ARG A 270 -2.10 -18.84 -9.73
N ARG A 271 -3.20 -18.46 -9.06
CA ARG A 271 -4.54 -18.29 -9.67
C ARG A 271 -4.68 -17.00 -10.47
N LYS A 272 -3.77 -16.03 -10.33
CA LYS A 272 -3.79 -14.77 -11.09
C LYS A 272 -3.22 -14.96 -12.50
N ARG A 273 -3.90 -14.38 -13.50
CA ARG A 273 -3.52 -14.43 -14.92
C ARG A 273 -2.28 -13.60 -15.22
N ASN A 274 -2.03 -12.57 -14.42
CA ASN A 274 -0.91 -11.65 -14.56
C ASN A 274 0.42 -12.40 -14.43
N THR A 275 1.35 -12.13 -15.34
CA THR A 275 2.72 -12.70 -15.29
C THR A 275 3.57 -12.05 -14.20
N ASN A 276 3.32 -10.78 -13.90
CA ASN A 276 4.02 -10.05 -12.85
C ASN A 276 3.38 -10.31 -11.49
N LYS A 277 4.13 -10.99 -10.62
CA LYS A 277 3.70 -11.41 -9.29
C LYS A 277 4.72 -10.93 -8.27
N GLN A 278 4.29 -10.46 -7.10
CA GLN A 278 5.15 -10.14 -5.97
C GLN A 278 4.45 -10.37 -4.63
N ILE A 279 5.26 -10.50 -3.59
CA ILE A 279 4.80 -10.57 -2.20
C ILE A 279 5.43 -9.42 -1.43
N PHE A 280 4.60 -8.67 -0.72
CA PHE A 280 5.05 -7.78 0.36
C PHE A 280 4.78 -8.46 1.68
N MET A 281 5.79 -8.58 2.55
CA MET A 281 5.65 -9.21 3.86
C MET A 281 6.00 -8.20 4.94
N ILE A 282 5.07 -7.95 5.87
CA ILE A 282 5.29 -7.11 7.05
C ILE A 282 5.35 -8.03 8.27
N THR A 283 6.49 -8.05 8.95
CA THR A 283 6.75 -8.92 10.10
C THR A 283 7.82 -8.31 11.01
N ASP A 284 7.90 -8.76 12.25
CA ASP A 284 9.05 -8.50 13.11
C ASP A 284 10.20 -9.50 12.88
N GLY A 285 9.96 -10.54 12.08
CA GLY A 285 10.98 -11.41 11.48
C GLY A 285 11.32 -12.67 12.25
N LYS A 286 10.57 -13.05 13.29
CA LYS A 286 10.85 -14.26 14.09
C LYS A 286 9.92 -15.42 13.74
N PRO A 287 10.27 -16.33 12.81
CA PRO A 287 9.46 -17.51 12.58
C PRO A 287 9.53 -18.42 13.82
N SER A 288 8.38 -18.89 14.29
CA SER A 288 8.27 -19.65 15.55
C SER A 288 7.26 -20.80 15.50
N CYS A 289 6.60 -21.02 14.35
CA CYS A 289 5.62 -22.07 14.18
C CYS A 289 5.69 -22.71 12.78
N LEU A 290 5.42 -24.02 12.74
CA LEU A 290 5.15 -24.78 11.53
C LEU A 290 3.91 -25.65 11.74
N ARG A 291 3.15 -25.85 10.66
CA ARG A 291 2.12 -26.89 10.61
C ARG A 291 2.72 -28.14 9.97
N LEU A 292 2.67 -29.26 10.70
CA LEU A 292 3.18 -30.56 10.26
C LEU A 292 2.14 -31.30 9.40
N ALA A 293 2.59 -32.35 8.72
CA ALA A 293 1.75 -33.12 7.80
C ALA A 293 0.61 -33.88 8.49
N ASP A 294 0.79 -34.23 9.77
CA ASP A 294 -0.23 -34.85 10.63
C ASP A 294 -1.27 -33.84 11.15
N GLY A 295 -1.13 -32.56 10.80
CA GLY A 295 -2.01 -31.48 11.22
C GLY A 295 -1.64 -30.84 12.57
N THR A 296 -0.61 -31.35 13.25
CA THR A 296 -0.13 -30.75 14.51
C THR A 296 0.74 -29.52 14.25
N TYR A 297 0.95 -28.70 15.29
CA TYR A 297 1.82 -27.53 15.20
C TYR A 297 3.13 -27.78 15.95
N TYR A 298 4.25 -27.65 15.24
CA TYR A 298 5.57 -27.54 15.84
C TYR A 298 5.82 -26.07 16.20
N LYS A 299 6.06 -25.79 17.48
CA LYS A 299 6.19 -24.42 18.00
C LYS A 299 7.48 -24.30 18.81
N ASN A 300 8.30 -23.33 18.46
CA ASN A 300 9.46 -22.94 19.26
C ASN A 300 9.61 -21.43 19.25
N SER A 301 9.25 -20.80 20.37
CA SER A 301 9.38 -19.36 20.57
C SER A 301 10.76 -18.96 21.12
N ASN A 302 11.65 -19.91 21.42
CA ASN A 302 12.97 -19.64 21.97
C ASN A 302 14.00 -19.54 20.86
N GLY A 303 14.53 -18.32 20.65
CA GLY A 303 15.52 -18.05 19.61
C GLY A 303 15.00 -18.32 18.20
N LEU A 304 15.95 -18.53 17.27
CA LEU A 304 15.69 -18.94 15.90
C LEU A 304 15.89 -20.46 15.80
N ASP A 305 14.78 -21.21 15.76
CA ASP A 305 14.80 -22.66 15.60
C ASP A 305 15.26 -23.03 14.18
N SER A 306 16.34 -23.80 14.07
CA SER A 306 16.96 -24.15 12.78
C SER A 306 16.01 -24.90 11.85
N TYR A 307 15.14 -25.76 12.40
CA TYR A 307 14.17 -26.51 11.61
C TYR A 307 13.11 -25.60 11.01
N ILE A 308 12.58 -24.64 11.80
CA ILE A 308 11.59 -23.66 11.32
C ILE A 308 12.21 -22.73 10.29
N VAL A 309 13.41 -22.22 10.59
CA VAL A 309 14.16 -21.29 9.74
C VAL A 309 14.47 -21.91 8.38
N GLU A 310 14.94 -23.17 8.35
CA GLU A 310 15.25 -23.87 7.11
C GLU A 310 14.01 -24.03 6.22
N LYS A 311 12.85 -24.33 6.80
CA LYS A 311 11.58 -24.38 6.04
C LYS A 311 11.22 -23.02 5.44
N CYS A 312 11.46 -21.93 6.16
CA CYS A 312 11.26 -20.57 5.63
C CYS A 312 12.18 -20.28 4.43
N TYR A 313 13.47 -20.63 4.51
CA TYR A 313 14.42 -20.44 3.41
C TYR A 313 14.09 -21.29 2.18
N ASN A 314 13.64 -22.52 2.39
CA ASN A 314 13.17 -23.38 1.31
C ASN A 314 11.97 -22.77 0.59
N MET A 315 11.03 -22.20 1.35
CA MET A 315 9.86 -21.51 0.80
C MET A 315 10.24 -20.23 0.04
N ALA A 316 11.18 -19.44 0.57
CA ALA A 316 11.75 -18.27 -0.11
C ALA A 316 12.39 -18.63 -1.46
N SER A 317 13.14 -19.74 -1.48
CA SER A 317 13.79 -20.29 -2.68
C SER A 317 12.76 -20.81 -3.69
N GLN A 318 11.66 -21.40 -3.23
CA GLN A 318 10.56 -21.83 -4.09
C GLN A 318 9.86 -20.63 -4.74
N ALA A 319 9.56 -19.58 -3.98
CA ALA A 319 9.00 -18.34 -4.51
C ALA A 319 9.91 -17.73 -5.59
N ARG A 320 11.24 -17.77 -5.37
CA ARG A 320 12.23 -17.34 -6.37
C ARG A 320 12.15 -18.14 -7.67
N LYS A 321 12.07 -19.48 -7.58
CA LYS A 321 11.93 -20.36 -8.77
C LYS A 321 10.65 -20.06 -9.56
N LEU A 322 9.61 -19.57 -8.88
CA LEU A 322 8.35 -19.12 -9.49
C LEU A 322 8.39 -17.67 -9.97
N HIS A 323 9.55 -17.01 -9.90
CA HIS A 323 9.73 -15.58 -10.22
C HIS A 323 8.83 -14.66 -9.38
N ILE A 324 8.63 -15.01 -8.11
CA ILE A 324 7.88 -14.21 -7.12
C ILE A 324 8.90 -13.59 -6.13
N PRO A 325 9.26 -12.31 -6.29
CA PRO A 325 10.11 -11.58 -5.38
C PRO A 325 9.31 -11.27 -4.13
N ILE A 326 9.98 -11.38 -2.99
CA ILE A 326 9.46 -11.10 -1.67
C ILE A 326 10.20 -9.86 -1.17
N THR A 327 9.44 -8.80 -0.93
CA THR A 327 9.93 -7.59 -0.27
C THR A 327 9.46 -7.63 1.18
N THR A 328 10.42 -7.66 2.11
CA THR A 328 10.15 -7.80 3.54
C THR A 328 10.32 -6.47 4.25
N PHE A 329 9.28 -6.01 4.96
CA PHE A 329 9.33 -4.86 5.86
C PHE A 329 9.48 -5.38 7.28
N MET A 330 10.69 -5.21 7.82
CA MET A 330 11.00 -5.61 9.19
C MET A 330 10.74 -4.43 10.12
N ILE A 331 9.74 -4.58 10.99
CA ILE A 331 9.36 -3.57 12.01
C ILE A 331 10.00 -3.96 13.37
N ALA A 332 11.28 -4.28 13.36
CA ALA A 332 12.05 -4.60 14.56
C ALA A 332 13.54 -4.28 14.37
N GLN A 333 14.25 -4.01 15.46
CA GLN A 333 15.69 -3.68 15.46
C GLN A 333 16.57 -4.80 16.05
N ASP A 334 16.03 -6.02 16.20
CA ASP A 334 16.79 -7.15 16.77
C ASP A 334 17.86 -7.65 15.77
N PRO A 335 19.17 -7.59 16.12
CA PRO A 335 20.26 -8.05 15.24
C PRO A 335 20.17 -9.52 14.82
N TYR A 336 19.66 -10.40 15.68
CA TYR A 336 19.52 -11.83 15.35
C TYR A 336 18.42 -12.05 14.31
N LEU A 337 17.30 -11.35 14.43
CA LEU A 337 16.22 -11.40 13.46
C LEU A 337 16.66 -10.79 12.11
N MET A 338 17.51 -9.77 12.14
CA MET A 338 18.10 -9.23 10.90
C MET A 338 18.93 -10.27 10.15
N GLN A 339 19.66 -11.15 10.85
CA GLN A 339 20.42 -12.22 10.19
C GLN A 339 19.49 -13.20 9.47
N PHE A 340 18.39 -13.60 10.12
CA PHE A 340 17.38 -14.44 9.49
C PHE A 340 16.81 -13.78 8.22
N ILE A 341 16.40 -12.52 8.29
CA ILE A 341 15.80 -11.80 7.16
C ILE A 341 16.81 -11.58 6.03
N ARG A 342 18.10 -11.35 6.33
CA ARG A 342 19.15 -11.27 5.32
C ARG A 342 19.28 -12.57 4.54
N GLN A 343 19.36 -13.70 5.23
CA GLN A 343 19.44 -15.02 4.58
C GLN A 343 18.17 -15.36 3.81
N PHE A 344 17.00 -15.05 4.37
CA PHE A 344 15.70 -15.21 3.70
C PHE A 344 15.64 -14.40 2.39
N THR A 345 16.08 -13.14 2.45
CA THR A 345 16.14 -12.24 1.31
C THR A 345 17.13 -12.73 0.26
N GLN A 346 18.28 -13.26 0.68
CA GLN A 346 19.27 -13.87 -0.22
C GLN A 346 18.72 -15.11 -0.93
N ALA A 347 18.01 -15.98 -0.20
CA ALA A 347 17.36 -17.17 -0.76
C ALA A 347 16.30 -16.82 -1.81
N ASN A 348 15.53 -15.75 -1.57
CA ASN A 348 14.55 -15.27 -2.54
C ASN A 348 15.16 -14.40 -3.67
N GLN A 349 16.31 -13.77 -3.43
CA GLN A 349 16.81 -12.61 -4.20
C GLN A 349 15.82 -11.43 -4.22
N GLY A 350 15.12 -11.25 -3.11
CA GLY A 350 14.15 -10.17 -2.90
C GLY A 350 14.80 -8.92 -2.31
N LYS A 351 14.03 -8.16 -1.54
CA LYS A 351 14.52 -7.00 -0.78
C LYS A 351 14.05 -7.07 0.67
N ALA A 352 14.83 -6.45 1.55
CA ALA A 352 14.42 -6.24 2.94
C ALA A 352 14.65 -4.78 3.33
N PHE A 353 13.65 -4.20 3.98
CA PHE A 353 13.69 -2.86 4.52
C PHE A 353 13.68 -2.97 6.04
N TYR A 354 14.77 -2.47 6.63
CA TYR A 354 15.00 -2.42 8.07
C TYR A 354 14.82 -0.97 8.49
N THR A 355 13.62 -0.58 8.91
CA THR A 355 13.31 0.84 9.08
C THR A 355 12.48 1.09 10.33
N GLY A 356 12.67 2.25 10.96
CA GLY A 356 11.56 2.93 11.63
C GLY A 356 10.59 3.53 10.60
N LEU A 357 9.44 4.06 11.02
CA LEU A 357 8.41 4.62 10.11
C LEU A 357 8.91 5.69 9.12
N LYS A 358 10.07 6.33 9.38
CA LYS A 358 10.66 7.39 8.54
C LYS A 358 11.37 6.81 7.31
N GLY A 359 10.99 7.26 6.11
CA GLY A 359 11.64 6.91 4.83
C GLY A 359 11.09 5.65 4.15
N LEU A 360 10.22 4.91 4.84
CA LEU A 360 9.62 3.67 4.33
C LEU A 360 8.74 3.90 3.10
N GLY A 361 8.05 5.05 2.98
CA GLY A 361 7.24 5.36 1.80
C GLY A 361 8.04 5.53 0.50
N GLU A 362 9.19 6.21 0.55
CA GLU A 362 10.06 6.36 -0.63
C GLU A 362 10.57 5.00 -1.11
N MET A 363 11.05 4.18 -0.17
CA MET A 363 11.54 2.83 -0.45
C MET A 363 10.47 1.93 -1.05
N ILE A 364 9.25 1.96 -0.52
CA ILE A 364 8.12 1.20 -1.06
C ILE A 364 7.77 1.63 -2.47
N PHE A 365 7.66 2.95 -2.69
CA PHE A 365 7.28 3.49 -3.99
C PHE A 365 8.30 3.12 -5.06
N GLU A 366 9.59 3.29 -4.75
CA GLU A 366 10.67 2.94 -5.66
C GLU A 366 10.71 1.43 -5.94
N ASP A 367 10.51 0.59 -4.92
CA ASP A 367 10.50 -0.86 -5.12
C ASP A 367 9.36 -1.32 -6.01
N TYR A 368 8.13 -0.84 -5.75
CA TYR A 368 6.96 -1.17 -6.57
C TYR A 368 7.19 -0.80 -8.05
N GLU A 369 7.68 0.42 -8.30
CA GLU A 369 7.98 0.90 -9.65
C GLU A 369 9.14 0.17 -10.31
N GLN A 370 10.21 -0.14 -9.56
CA GLN A 370 11.35 -0.89 -10.09
C GLN A 370 10.97 -2.33 -10.47
N ASN A 371 10.20 -3.01 -9.63
CA ASN A 371 9.74 -4.39 -9.91
C ASN A 371 8.81 -4.41 -11.13
N ARG A 372 7.95 -3.40 -11.26
CA ARG A 372 7.11 -3.20 -12.43
C ARG A 372 7.94 -2.94 -13.70
N LYS A 373 8.94 -2.03 -13.64
CA LYS A 373 9.80 -1.66 -14.79
C LYS A 373 10.78 -2.75 -15.23
N LYS A 374 11.45 -3.44 -14.30
CA LYS A 374 12.38 -4.54 -14.62
C LYS A 374 11.69 -5.64 -15.44
N ARG A 375 10.40 -5.85 -15.20
CA ARG A 375 9.61 -6.88 -15.89
C ARG A 375 9.01 -6.41 -17.21
N ILE A 376 8.84 -5.11 -17.40
CA ILE A 376 8.54 -4.53 -18.72
C ILE A 376 9.78 -4.64 -19.64
N ARG A 377 10.99 -4.51 -19.09
CA ARG A 377 12.26 -4.62 -19.85
C ARG A 377 12.77 -6.06 -20.03
N GLY A 378 12.07 -7.04 -19.46
CA GLY A 378 12.46 -8.45 -19.44
C GLY A 378 11.74 -9.26 -20.49
N LYS A 379 12.02 -8.98 -21.77
CA LYS A 379 12.05 -9.92 -22.90
C LYS A 379 12.72 -9.25 -24.08
#